data_AF-A0A7X7E756-F1
#
_entry.id   AF-A0A7X7E756-F1
#
_cell.length_a   1.000
_cell.length_b   1.000
_cell.length_c   1.000
_cell.angle_alpha   90.00
_cell.angle_beta   90.00
_cell.angle_gamma   90.00
#
_symmetry.space_group_name_H-M   'P 1'
#
loop_
_entity.id
_entity.type
_entity.pdbx_description
1 polymer ?
#
loop_
_entity_poly.entity_id
_entity_poly.type
_entity_poly.pdbx_seq_one_letter_code
_entity_poly.pdbx_strand_id
1 'polypeptide(L)'
;MKVVLPDGSDLALEEGATGADVAQSIGPRLAKAAVAAKVGDKVVDLGAPLADGAQVSIVTPDSPEGLDVIRHSAAHVLAEAATRLYPGTKVAIGPAIKDGFYYDFEFPQPVGEDDLPRLNEEIQRLLGAGSPFERREVSKKEGTALFADEPYKLELIRDLPEDAIISVYRQGEFLDLCRGPHVPDTGRIGAVGLLSIAGAYWRGKSDNTMLTRIYGTAFPTKKALQEYLERMEMARQRDHRKLGRELGLFSFHDEGPGFPFFHAKGMRVINALLEYWRREHIAAGYEEIRTPIILERTLWEQSGHWDNYKDNMYFTKIDDVDFAVKPMNCPGGTLVYKSEQHSYRDFPMRIAELGQVHRHEMSGVLHGLFRVRCFTQDDAHIFCLPEQVEEEVVGVIELILRMYRTFGFDKVHLELSTRPEKSIGSDEMWATAESALAGALDRAGLDYAVNPGDGAFYGPKIDFHIEDVMGRTWQCATCQLDFAMPERLDLEYVGEDNQKHRPVMLHRVVYG
;
A
#
# COMPACT_ATOMS: atom_id res chain seq x y z
N MET A 1 -33.42 21.08 18.62
CA MET A 1 -33.02 19.75 18.07
C MET A 1 -32.02 19.09 19.01
N LYS A 2 -31.76 17.80 18.83
CA LYS A 2 -30.76 17.01 19.54
C LYS A 2 -29.79 16.36 18.56
N VAL A 3 -28.54 16.21 18.96
CA VAL A 3 -27.54 15.41 18.25
C VAL A 3 -26.88 14.45 19.21
N VAL A 4 -26.36 13.33 18.71
CA VAL A 4 -25.70 12.28 19.51
C VAL A 4 -24.20 12.40 19.35
N LEU A 5 -23.47 12.52 20.46
CA LEU A 5 -22.02 12.61 20.49
C LEU A 5 -21.35 11.22 20.49
N PRO A 6 -20.03 11.10 20.24
CA PRO A 6 -19.35 9.81 20.14
C PRO A 6 -19.37 8.97 21.42
N ASP A 7 -19.55 9.62 22.58
CA ASP A 7 -19.69 8.95 23.89
C ASP A 7 -21.13 8.45 24.14
N GLY A 8 -22.03 8.61 23.17
CA GLY A 8 -23.44 8.24 23.26
C GLY A 8 -24.30 9.27 23.99
N SER A 9 -23.76 10.41 24.39
CA SER A 9 -24.54 11.46 25.05
C SER A 9 -25.34 12.31 24.06
N ASP A 10 -26.51 12.77 24.51
CA ASP A 10 -27.37 13.71 23.77
C ASP A 10 -26.93 15.16 24.03
N LEU A 11 -26.76 15.95 22.97
CA LEU A 11 -26.53 17.39 23.05
C LEU A 11 -27.72 18.16 22.46
N ALA A 12 -28.36 19.00 23.28
CA ALA A 12 -29.47 19.85 22.85
C ALA A 12 -28.96 21.17 22.25
N LEU A 13 -29.47 21.52 21.06
CA LEU A 13 -29.10 22.71 20.29
C LEU A 13 -30.34 23.36 19.66
N GLU A 14 -30.19 24.60 19.20
CA GLU A 14 -31.24 25.30 18.42
C GLU A 14 -31.50 24.59 17.07
N GLU A 15 -32.71 24.73 16.55
CA GLU A 15 -33.07 24.14 15.25
C GLU A 15 -32.23 24.75 14.12
N GLY A 16 -31.68 23.89 13.24
CA GLY A 16 -30.75 24.31 12.19
C GLY A 16 -29.30 24.47 12.63
N ALA A 17 -28.95 24.02 13.85
CA ALA A 17 -27.58 24.03 14.35
C ALA A 17 -26.60 23.29 13.41
N THR A 18 -25.35 23.72 13.46
CA THR A 18 -24.25 23.26 12.61
C THR A 18 -23.19 22.51 13.42
N GLY A 19 -22.22 21.92 12.73
CA GLY A 19 -21.02 21.37 13.38
C GLY A 19 -20.25 22.43 14.19
N ALA A 20 -20.28 23.69 13.76
CA ALA A 20 -19.67 24.80 14.50
C ALA A 20 -20.35 25.01 15.85
N ASP A 21 -21.68 24.94 15.90
CA ASP A 21 -22.47 25.12 17.13
C ASP A 21 -22.23 23.96 18.10
N VAL A 22 -22.11 22.74 17.59
CA VAL A 22 -21.71 21.55 18.38
C VAL A 22 -20.34 21.79 19.01
N ALA A 23 -19.33 22.17 18.22
CA ALA A 23 -17.98 22.40 18.71
C ALA A 23 -17.92 23.54 19.74
N GLN A 24 -18.69 24.62 19.52
CA GLN A 24 -18.80 25.76 20.42
C GLN A 24 -19.46 25.40 21.75
N SER A 25 -20.50 24.55 21.72
CA SER A 25 -21.20 24.07 22.92
C SER A 25 -20.33 23.16 23.77
N ILE A 26 -19.50 22.31 23.16
CA ILE A 26 -18.55 21.44 23.87
C ILE A 26 -17.42 22.27 24.49
N GLY A 27 -16.86 23.23 23.76
CA GLY A 27 -15.95 24.20 24.35
C GLY A 27 -15.13 25.03 23.36
N PRO A 28 -14.66 26.21 23.80
CA PRO A 28 -14.01 27.19 22.93
C PRO A 28 -12.71 26.67 22.28
N ARG A 29 -11.99 25.77 22.96
CA ARG A 29 -10.78 25.15 22.41
C ARG A 29 -11.10 24.23 21.22
N LEU A 30 -12.18 23.46 21.32
CA LEU A 30 -12.61 22.55 20.25
C LEU A 30 -13.16 23.36 19.07
N ALA A 31 -13.98 24.37 19.31
CA ALA A 31 -14.49 25.27 18.27
C ALA A 31 -13.38 25.94 17.45
N LYS A 32 -12.30 26.36 18.13
CA LYS A 32 -11.13 26.93 17.47
C LYS A 32 -10.35 25.90 16.65
N ALA A 33 -10.28 24.65 17.10
CA ALA A 33 -9.57 23.59 16.41
C ALA A 33 -10.38 22.95 15.27
N ALA A 34 -11.71 22.97 15.33
CA ALA A 34 -12.58 22.28 14.38
C ALA A 34 -12.31 22.69 12.92
N VAL A 35 -12.14 21.70 12.05
CA VAL A 35 -11.96 21.90 10.60
C VAL A 35 -13.15 21.40 9.78
N ALA A 36 -13.86 20.40 10.29
CA ALA A 36 -15.06 19.85 9.67
C ALA A 36 -15.91 19.15 10.75
N ALA A 37 -17.08 18.65 10.36
CA ALA A 37 -17.86 17.73 11.17
C ALA A 37 -18.00 16.39 10.46
N LYS A 38 -18.21 15.32 11.22
CA LYS A 38 -18.53 14.00 10.69
C LYS A 38 -19.94 13.64 11.15
N VAL A 39 -20.83 13.37 10.21
CA VAL A 39 -22.23 12.98 10.44
C VAL A 39 -22.41 11.54 9.98
N GLY A 40 -22.55 10.62 10.94
CA GLY A 40 -22.39 9.19 10.69
C GLY A 40 -20.99 8.91 10.13
N ASP A 41 -20.91 8.40 8.89
CA ASP A 41 -19.63 8.14 8.21
C ASP A 41 -19.18 9.27 7.27
N LYS A 42 -19.98 10.32 7.09
CA LYS A 42 -19.72 11.38 6.10
C LYS A 42 -19.08 12.59 6.74
N VAL A 43 -17.93 13.03 6.20
CA VAL A 43 -17.32 14.31 6.57
C VAL A 43 -18.02 15.43 5.80
N VAL A 44 -18.44 16.47 6.50
CA VAL A 44 -19.20 17.62 5.98
C VAL A 44 -18.61 18.93 6.47
N ASP A 45 -18.92 20.03 5.79
CA ASP A 45 -18.46 21.35 6.19
C ASP A 45 -18.93 21.68 7.61
N LEU A 46 -18.10 22.41 8.35
CA LEU A 46 -18.41 22.75 9.73
C LEU A 46 -19.72 23.59 9.85
N GLY A 47 -20.03 24.38 8.81
CA GLY A 47 -21.25 25.17 8.70
C GLY A 47 -22.45 24.44 8.07
N ALA A 48 -22.34 23.15 7.75
CA ALA A 48 -23.45 22.39 7.22
C ALA A 48 -24.54 22.20 8.30
N PRO A 49 -25.83 22.41 7.97
CA PRO A 49 -26.91 22.22 8.92
C PRO A 49 -27.04 20.73 9.28
N LEU A 50 -27.29 20.47 10.56
CA LEU A 50 -27.43 19.13 11.11
C LEU A 50 -28.91 18.73 11.17
N ALA A 51 -29.17 17.43 11.05
CA ALA A 51 -30.50 16.85 11.24
C ALA A 51 -30.73 16.48 12.72
N ASP A 52 -31.99 16.51 13.16
CA ASP A 52 -32.37 16.05 14.50
C ASP A 52 -32.06 14.55 14.66
N GLY A 53 -31.40 14.19 15.76
CA GLY A 53 -30.93 12.83 16.06
C GLY A 53 -29.65 12.41 15.33
N ALA A 54 -28.99 13.30 14.58
CA ALA A 54 -27.75 12.98 13.87
C ALA A 54 -26.63 12.57 14.85
N GLN A 55 -25.87 11.53 14.49
CA GLN A 55 -24.61 11.18 15.17
C GLN A 55 -23.50 12.08 14.65
N VAL A 56 -22.89 12.89 15.52
CA VAL A 56 -21.95 13.94 15.12
C VAL A 56 -20.65 13.83 15.90
N SER A 57 -19.53 13.89 15.19
CA SER A 57 -18.21 14.09 15.78
C SER A 57 -17.51 15.29 15.14
N ILE A 58 -16.65 15.96 15.90
CA ILE A 58 -15.88 17.10 15.40
C ILE A 58 -14.55 16.59 14.86
N VAL A 59 -14.27 16.95 13.61
CA VAL A 59 -13.00 16.63 12.95
C VAL A 59 -12.00 17.73 13.27
N THR A 60 -10.83 17.33 13.76
CA THR A 60 -9.73 18.22 14.13
C THR A 60 -8.55 18.03 13.16
N PRO A 61 -7.62 18.99 13.06
CA PRO A 61 -6.52 18.97 12.09
C PRO A 61 -5.58 17.76 12.21
N ASP A 62 -5.52 17.17 13.40
CA ASP A 62 -4.60 16.08 13.71
C ASP A 62 -5.17 14.69 13.35
N SER A 63 -6.46 14.60 12.97
CA SER A 63 -7.05 13.33 12.51
C SER A 63 -6.76 13.07 11.03
N PRO A 64 -6.78 11.80 10.57
CA PRO A 64 -6.64 11.49 9.15
C PRO A 64 -7.64 12.25 8.27
N GLU A 65 -8.92 12.29 8.67
CA GLU A 65 -9.94 13.06 7.95
C GLU A 65 -9.68 14.56 7.98
N GLY A 66 -9.14 15.09 9.09
CA GLY A 66 -8.78 16.50 9.19
C GLY A 66 -7.65 16.89 8.26
N LEU A 67 -6.63 16.03 8.12
CA LEU A 67 -5.55 16.20 7.16
C LEU A 67 -6.06 16.20 5.72
N ASP A 68 -7.00 15.32 5.38
CA ASP A 68 -7.60 15.26 4.06
C ASP A 68 -8.35 16.56 3.72
N VAL A 69 -9.14 17.10 4.67
CA VAL A 69 -9.83 18.39 4.51
C VAL A 69 -8.84 19.53 4.34
N ILE A 70 -7.78 19.58 5.16
CA ILE A 70 -6.73 20.59 5.07
C ILE A 70 -6.03 20.56 3.72
N ARG A 71 -5.67 19.36 3.22
CA ARG A 71 -5.00 19.18 1.93
C ARG A 71 -5.91 19.53 0.76
N HIS A 72 -7.18 19.21 0.86
CA HIS A 72 -8.16 19.58 -0.15
C HIS A 72 -8.35 21.10 -0.24
N SER A 73 -8.47 21.78 0.90
CA SER A 73 -8.48 23.24 0.97
C SER A 73 -7.17 23.87 0.47
N ALA A 74 -6.01 23.26 0.78
CA ALA A 74 -4.72 23.73 0.27
C ALA A 74 -4.62 23.65 -1.26
N ALA A 75 -5.24 22.64 -1.88
CA ALA A 75 -5.33 22.54 -3.33
C ALA A 75 -6.06 23.74 -3.95
N HIS A 76 -7.17 24.19 -3.35
CA HIS A 76 -7.86 25.39 -3.82
C HIS A 76 -7.04 26.68 -3.61
N VAL A 77 -6.30 26.79 -2.49
CA VAL A 77 -5.37 27.91 -2.28
C VAL A 77 -4.27 27.94 -3.33
N LEU A 78 -3.74 26.78 -3.75
CA LEU A 78 -2.82 26.70 -4.88
C LEU A 78 -3.49 27.15 -6.19
N ALA A 79 -4.74 26.77 -6.44
CA ALA A 79 -5.46 27.19 -7.64
C ALA A 79 -5.73 28.71 -7.68
N GLU A 80 -6.09 29.32 -6.55
CA GLU A 80 -6.22 30.78 -6.43
C GLU A 80 -4.86 31.47 -6.65
N ALA A 81 -3.78 30.95 -6.06
CA ALA A 81 -2.43 31.51 -6.26
C ALA A 81 -2.00 31.45 -7.73
N ALA A 82 -2.22 30.30 -8.39
CA ALA A 82 -1.89 30.08 -9.78
C ALA A 82 -2.67 31.03 -10.71
N THR A 83 -3.99 31.14 -10.52
CA THR A 83 -4.85 32.00 -11.35
C THR A 83 -4.56 33.49 -11.17
N ARG A 84 -4.14 33.92 -9.96
CA ARG A 84 -3.68 35.30 -9.71
C ARG A 84 -2.34 35.62 -10.33
N LEU A 85 -1.34 34.73 -10.19
CA LEU A 85 0.00 34.96 -10.72
C LEU A 85 0.06 34.80 -12.24
N TYR A 86 -0.81 33.97 -12.80
CA TYR A 86 -0.87 33.64 -14.22
C TYR A 86 -2.29 33.87 -14.77
N PRO A 87 -2.68 35.13 -15.03
CA PRO A 87 -4.00 35.46 -15.57
C PRO A 87 -4.28 34.72 -16.89
N GLY A 88 -5.43 34.08 -16.99
CA GLY A 88 -5.82 33.25 -18.14
C GLY A 88 -5.62 31.75 -17.94
N THR A 89 -5.03 31.33 -16.82
CA THR A 89 -4.93 29.91 -16.43
C THR A 89 -6.30 29.25 -16.35
N LYS A 90 -6.44 28.06 -16.94
CA LYS A 90 -7.63 27.20 -16.78
C LYS A 90 -7.35 26.11 -15.77
N VAL A 91 -8.32 25.85 -14.89
CA VAL A 91 -8.19 24.90 -13.79
C VAL A 91 -8.97 23.62 -14.08
N ALA A 92 -8.33 22.46 -13.88
CA ALA A 92 -8.94 21.17 -14.15
C ALA A 92 -9.39 20.45 -12.85
N ILE A 93 -8.55 19.60 -12.27
CA ILE A 93 -8.87 18.83 -11.06
C ILE A 93 -7.76 18.98 -10.02
N GLY A 94 -8.16 19.03 -8.74
CA GLY A 94 -7.22 19.11 -7.63
C GLY A 94 -7.64 18.33 -6.39
N PRO A 95 -7.52 16.99 -6.40
CA PRO A 95 -7.88 16.17 -5.26
C PRO A 95 -6.80 16.20 -4.18
N ALA A 96 -7.23 15.95 -2.93
CA ALA A 96 -6.32 15.48 -1.89
C ALA A 96 -5.86 14.04 -2.21
N ILE A 97 -4.65 13.72 -1.79
CA ILE A 97 -4.04 12.38 -1.87
C ILE A 97 -3.43 12.02 -0.51
N LYS A 98 -3.10 10.74 -0.31
CA LYS A 98 -2.63 10.19 0.98
C LYS A 98 -1.61 11.06 1.73
N ASP A 99 -0.66 11.66 1.01
CA ASP A 99 0.44 12.44 1.60
C ASP A 99 0.46 13.91 1.15
N GLY A 100 -0.63 14.41 0.55
CA GLY A 100 -0.67 15.78 0.05
C GLY A 100 -1.85 16.05 -0.86
N PHE A 101 -1.61 16.79 -1.95
CA PHE A 101 -2.58 17.10 -2.98
C PHE A 101 -1.84 17.36 -4.30
N TYR A 102 -2.59 17.44 -5.39
CA TYR A 102 -2.11 18.06 -6.61
C TYR A 102 -3.19 18.95 -7.20
N TYR A 103 -2.84 19.79 -8.16
CA TYR A 103 -3.80 20.47 -9.00
C TYR A 103 -3.29 20.54 -10.45
N ASP A 104 -4.18 20.27 -11.40
CA ASP A 104 -3.89 20.31 -12.85
C ASP A 104 -4.30 21.65 -13.47
N PHE A 105 -3.37 22.25 -14.20
CA PHE A 105 -3.52 23.57 -14.81
C PHE A 105 -3.20 23.55 -16.30
N GLU A 106 -3.96 24.33 -17.08
CA GLU A 106 -3.54 24.80 -18.40
C GLU A 106 -3.11 26.26 -18.26
N PHE A 107 -1.80 26.47 -18.18
CA PHE A 107 -1.23 27.82 -18.08
C PHE A 107 -1.11 28.47 -19.47
N PRO A 108 -1.30 29.79 -19.58
CA PRO A 108 -1.08 30.53 -20.83
C PRO A 108 0.40 30.60 -21.21
N GLN A 109 1.29 30.36 -20.26
CA GLN A 109 2.74 30.32 -20.43
C GLN A 109 3.33 29.11 -19.69
N PRO A 110 4.49 28.56 -20.12
CA PRO A 110 5.12 27.45 -19.41
C PRO A 110 5.43 27.81 -17.97
N VAL A 111 5.08 26.91 -17.03
CA VAL A 111 5.40 27.02 -15.61
C VAL A 111 6.29 25.83 -15.24
N GLY A 112 7.44 26.11 -14.64
CA GLY A 112 8.46 25.12 -14.28
C GLY A 112 8.77 25.10 -12.78
N GLU A 113 9.72 24.26 -12.37
CA GLU A 113 10.11 24.15 -10.96
C GLU A 113 10.62 25.48 -10.38
N ASP A 114 11.24 26.32 -11.22
CA ASP A 114 11.74 27.65 -10.84
C ASP A 114 10.62 28.64 -10.45
N ASP A 115 9.36 28.35 -10.81
CA ASP A 115 8.20 29.16 -10.44
C ASP A 115 7.58 28.76 -9.09
N LEU A 116 7.94 27.59 -8.55
CA LEU A 116 7.41 27.09 -7.27
C LEU A 116 7.67 28.07 -6.10
N PRO A 117 8.84 28.73 -5.97
CA PRO A 117 9.04 29.72 -4.92
C PRO A 117 8.03 30.87 -4.96
N ARG A 118 7.70 31.38 -6.16
CA ARG A 118 6.74 32.49 -6.35
C ARG A 118 5.32 32.05 -6.02
N LEU A 119 4.91 30.86 -6.46
CA LEU A 119 3.62 30.27 -6.10
C LEU A 119 3.52 30.07 -4.59
N ASN A 120 4.58 29.59 -3.94
CA ASN A 120 4.61 29.37 -2.51
C ASN A 120 4.48 30.68 -1.72
N GLU A 121 5.15 31.76 -2.15
CA GLU A 121 4.99 33.10 -1.55
C GLU A 121 3.54 33.59 -1.61
N GLU A 122 2.87 33.43 -2.76
CA GLU A 122 1.47 33.82 -2.92
C GLU A 122 0.54 32.94 -2.07
N ILE A 123 0.80 31.64 -1.97
CA ILE A 123 0.08 30.74 -1.05
C ILE A 123 0.20 31.25 0.39
N GLN A 124 1.40 31.59 0.87
CA GLN A 124 1.57 32.11 2.23
C GLN A 124 0.77 33.41 2.45
N ARG A 125 0.68 34.28 1.44
CA ARG A 125 -0.16 35.49 1.49
C ARG A 125 -1.64 35.14 1.63
N LEU A 126 -2.14 34.18 0.86
CA LEU A 126 -3.53 33.72 0.90
C LEU A 126 -3.89 33.04 2.22
N LEU A 127 -2.99 32.24 2.78
CA LEU A 127 -3.16 31.64 4.10
C LEU A 127 -3.23 32.72 5.19
N GLY A 128 -2.36 33.72 5.12
CA GLY A 128 -2.37 34.85 6.06
C GLY A 128 -3.60 35.76 5.96
N ALA A 129 -4.28 35.78 4.81
CA ALA A 129 -5.50 36.56 4.62
C ALA A 129 -6.73 35.96 5.31
N GLY A 130 -6.76 34.64 5.56
CA GLY A 130 -7.85 33.96 6.28
C GLY A 130 -9.22 34.12 5.60
N SER A 131 -9.27 33.99 4.27
CA SER A 131 -10.53 34.14 3.52
C SER A 131 -11.47 32.95 3.81
N PRO A 132 -12.78 33.18 4.02
CA PRO A 132 -13.72 32.11 4.27
C PRO A 132 -13.94 31.25 3.02
N PHE A 133 -14.22 29.96 3.22
CA PHE A 133 -14.73 29.08 2.18
C PHE A 133 -16.26 29.13 2.18
N GLU A 134 -16.83 29.73 1.14
CA GLU A 134 -18.28 29.90 1.00
C GLU A 134 -18.85 28.83 0.06
N ARG A 135 -19.55 27.85 0.64
CA ARG A 135 -20.28 26.82 -0.12
C ARG A 135 -21.60 27.36 -0.64
N ARG A 136 -21.90 27.11 -1.91
CA ARG A 136 -23.22 27.36 -2.50
C ARG A 136 -23.65 26.18 -3.35
N GLU A 137 -24.95 25.87 -3.30
CA GLU A 137 -25.58 24.93 -4.22
C GLU A 137 -26.19 25.67 -5.40
N VAL A 138 -25.92 25.15 -6.60
CA VAL A 138 -26.37 25.71 -7.86
C VAL A 138 -26.94 24.61 -8.74
N SER A 139 -27.86 24.98 -9.64
CA SER A 139 -28.35 24.06 -10.66
C SER A 139 -27.28 23.77 -11.72
N LYS A 140 -27.39 22.68 -12.47
CA LYS A 140 -26.54 22.40 -13.64
C LYS A 140 -26.48 23.58 -14.63
N LYS A 141 -27.62 24.21 -14.88
CA LYS A 141 -27.73 25.39 -15.76
C LYS A 141 -26.94 26.58 -15.23
N GLU A 142 -27.07 26.87 -13.94
CA GLU A 142 -26.33 27.95 -13.29
C GLU A 142 -24.82 27.65 -13.24
N GLY A 143 -24.43 26.42 -12.88
CA GLY A 143 -23.04 25.99 -12.92
C GLY A 143 -22.42 26.14 -14.31
N THR A 144 -23.14 25.74 -15.36
CA THR A 144 -22.70 25.92 -16.76
C THR A 144 -22.46 27.39 -17.10
N ALA A 145 -23.28 28.30 -16.58
CA ALA A 145 -23.10 29.74 -16.79
C ALA A 145 -21.93 30.32 -15.97
N LEU A 146 -21.76 29.87 -14.72
CA LEU A 146 -20.67 30.32 -13.84
C LEU A 146 -19.28 29.91 -14.37
N PHE A 147 -19.19 28.72 -14.95
CA PHE A 147 -17.93 28.16 -15.46
C PHE A 147 -17.82 28.25 -16.99
N ALA A 148 -18.51 29.19 -17.64
CA ALA A 148 -18.53 29.32 -19.10
C ALA A 148 -17.13 29.45 -19.73
N ASP A 149 -16.19 30.06 -19.01
CA ASP A 149 -14.80 30.23 -19.44
C ASP A 149 -13.86 29.12 -18.95
N GLU A 150 -14.35 28.11 -18.21
CA GLU A 150 -13.54 27.02 -17.65
C GLU A 150 -13.86 25.68 -18.36
N PRO A 151 -13.15 25.34 -19.45
CA PRO A 151 -13.52 24.23 -20.33
C PRO A 151 -13.57 22.87 -19.61
N TYR A 152 -12.62 22.63 -18.71
CA TYR A 152 -12.55 21.38 -17.95
C TYR A 152 -13.72 21.25 -16.98
N LYS A 153 -14.11 22.33 -16.31
CA LYS A 153 -15.26 22.34 -15.39
C LYS A 153 -16.57 22.17 -16.14
N LEU A 154 -16.72 22.77 -17.32
CA LEU A 154 -17.89 22.54 -18.18
C LEU A 154 -18.02 21.08 -18.59
N GLU A 155 -16.93 20.42 -18.91
CA GLU A 155 -16.96 18.99 -19.24
C GLU A 155 -17.42 18.14 -18.05
N LEU A 156 -16.90 18.42 -16.85
CA LEU A 156 -17.35 17.75 -15.62
C LEU A 156 -18.84 17.99 -15.33
N ILE A 157 -19.32 19.22 -15.55
CA ILE A 157 -20.74 19.55 -15.35
C ILE A 157 -21.63 18.83 -16.37
N ARG A 158 -21.20 18.71 -17.63
CA ARG A 158 -21.96 18.01 -18.69
C ARG A 158 -22.20 16.54 -18.34
N ASP A 159 -21.23 15.88 -17.72
CA ASP A 159 -21.31 14.48 -17.29
C ASP A 159 -22.33 14.24 -16.15
N LEU A 160 -22.80 15.29 -15.48
CA LEU A 160 -23.79 15.17 -14.40
C LEU A 160 -25.22 15.05 -14.95
N PRO A 161 -26.13 14.39 -14.22
CA PRO A 161 -27.57 14.39 -14.53
C PRO A 161 -28.15 15.81 -14.67
N GLU A 162 -29.21 15.97 -15.46
CA GLU A 162 -29.83 17.29 -15.69
C GLU A 162 -30.41 17.94 -14.42
N ASP A 163 -30.90 17.11 -13.50
CA ASP A 163 -31.45 17.51 -12.20
C ASP A 163 -30.39 17.56 -11.07
N ALA A 164 -29.10 17.39 -11.42
CA ALA A 164 -28.04 17.42 -10.43
C ALA A 164 -27.93 18.79 -9.73
N ILE A 165 -27.90 18.75 -8.40
CA ILE A 165 -27.50 19.88 -7.57
C ILE A 165 -25.99 19.86 -7.44
N ILE A 166 -25.36 20.97 -7.83
CA ILE A 166 -23.92 21.11 -7.90
C ILE A 166 -23.47 22.01 -6.75
N SER A 167 -22.42 21.61 -6.05
CA SER A 167 -21.76 22.49 -5.07
C SER A 167 -20.63 23.28 -5.73
N VAL A 168 -20.55 24.54 -5.38
CA VAL A 168 -19.45 25.44 -5.73
C VAL A 168 -18.90 26.07 -4.47
N TYR A 169 -17.60 26.30 -4.45
CA TYR A 169 -16.92 26.96 -3.34
C TYR A 169 -16.25 28.23 -3.83
N ARG A 170 -16.49 29.31 -3.10
CA ARG A 170 -15.78 30.57 -3.29
C ARG A 170 -14.80 30.78 -2.15
N GLN A 171 -13.58 31.18 -2.49
CA GLN A 171 -12.60 31.71 -1.54
C GLN A 171 -12.01 33.00 -2.14
N GLY A 172 -12.20 34.12 -1.46
CA GLY A 172 -11.81 35.43 -2.00
C GLY A 172 -12.40 35.68 -3.40
N GLU A 173 -11.53 35.68 -4.41
CA GLU A 173 -11.89 35.91 -5.82
C GLU A 173 -11.98 34.60 -6.63
N PHE A 174 -11.50 33.49 -6.09
CA PHE A 174 -11.51 32.20 -6.75
C PHE A 174 -12.84 31.47 -6.50
N LEU A 175 -13.37 30.87 -7.57
CA LEU A 175 -14.59 30.06 -7.55
C LEU A 175 -14.28 28.71 -8.19
N ASP A 176 -14.65 27.63 -7.52
CA ASP A 176 -14.40 26.28 -8.01
C ASP A 176 -15.62 25.35 -7.89
N LEU A 177 -15.69 24.41 -8.82
CA LEU A 177 -16.62 23.29 -8.83
C LEU A 177 -16.05 22.20 -7.92
N CYS A 178 -16.62 22.08 -6.73
CA CYS A 178 -16.10 21.18 -5.72
C CYS A 178 -17.20 20.68 -4.80
N ARG A 179 -17.11 19.42 -4.36
CA ARG A 179 -18.04 18.84 -3.38
C ARG A 179 -17.71 19.25 -1.94
N GLY A 180 -16.44 19.51 -1.66
CA GLY A 180 -15.89 19.70 -0.33
C GLY A 180 -15.86 18.40 0.49
N PRO A 181 -15.76 18.50 1.82
CA PRO A 181 -15.80 19.74 2.60
C PRO A 181 -14.48 20.51 2.59
N HIS A 182 -14.53 21.77 3.01
CA HIS A 182 -13.35 22.62 3.20
C HIS A 182 -13.21 23.06 4.66
N VAL A 183 -11.99 23.44 5.06
CA VAL A 183 -11.78 24.16 6.32
C VAL A 183 -12.59 25.46 6.32
N PRO A 184 -12.98 26.01 7.50
CA PRO A 184 -13.79 27.23 7.57
C PRO A 184 -13.17 28.45 6.85
N ASP A 185 -11.85 28.59 6.91
CA ASP A 185 -11.11 29.70 6.33
C ASP A 185 -9.68 29.27 5.95
N THR A 186 -9.06 29.98 5.00
CA THR A 186 -7.71 29.63 4.51
C THR A 186 -6.64 29.65 5.60
N GLY A 187 -6.85 30.39 6.70
CA GLY A 187 -5.93 30.44 7.83
C GLY A 187 -5.90 29.15 8.66
N ARG A 188 -6.96 28.33 8.60
CA ARG A 188 -7.05 27.03 9.30
C ARG A 188 -6.33 25.88 8.59
N ILE A 189 -5.82 26.08 7.38
CA ILE A 189 -5.03 25.07 6.66
C ILE A 189 -3.70 24.79 7.36
N GLY A 190 -3.11 25.80 8.02
CA GLY A 190 -1.81 25.68 8.68
C GLY A 190 -0.66 26.00 7.73
N ALA A 191 0.16 25.00 7.39
CA ALA A 191 1.35 25.15 6.57
C ALA A 191 1.25 24.32 5.29
N VAL A 192 1.55 24.95 4.15
CA VAL A 192 1.56 24.33 2.82
C VAL A 192 2.98 24.37 2.26
N GLY A 193 3.39 23.30 1.57
CA GLY A 193 4.64 23.24 0.82
C GLY A 193 4.43 22.59 -0.54
N LEU A 194 4.97 23.21 -1.60
CA LEU A 194 4.97 22.64 -2.95
C LEU A 194 6.15 21.68 -3.12
N LEU A 195 5.94 20.60 -3.86
CA LEU A 195 6.88 19.48 -3.96
C LEU A 195 7.51 19.36 -5.34
N SER A 196 6.70 19.26 -6.40
CA SER A 196 7.19 19.01 -7.76
C SER A 196 6.15 19.39 -8.82
N ILE A 197 6.60 19.44 -10.07
CA ILE A 197 5.75 19.63 -11.25
C ILE A 197 5.85 18.39 -12.16
N ALA A 198 4.73 17.98 -12.74
CA ALA A 198 4.66 16.90 -13.73
C ALA A 198 3.70 17.25 -14.87
N GLY A 199 3.82 16.55 -16.00
CA GLY A 199 2.82 16.59 -17.06
C GLY A 199 1.70 15.57 -16.79
N ALA A 200 0.45 15.96 -17.01
CA ALA A 200 -0.69 15.05 -16.92
C ALA A 200 -1.63 15.27 -18.11
N TYR A 201 -2.09 14.20 -18.75
CA TYR A 201 -3.07 14.31 -19.81
C TYR A 201 -4.48 14.36 -19.22
N TRP A 202 -5.34 15.24 -19.74
CA TRP A 202 -6.73 15.33 -19.29
C TRP A 202 -7.44 13.96 -19.42
N ARG A 203 -8.11 13.52 -18.35
CA ARG A 203 -8.69 12.16 -18.18
C ARG A 203 -7.72 10.99 -18.42
N GLY A 204 -6.42 11.21 -18.34
CA GLY A 204 -5.40 10.19 -18.58
C GLY A 204 -5.32 9.69 -20.02
N LYS A 205 -5.88 10.41 -20.99
CA LYS A 205 -5.84 10.04 -22.42
C LYS A 205 -4.76 10.85 -23.13
N SER A 206 -3.77 10.19 -23.71
CA SER A 206 -2.63 10.84 -24.39
C SER A 206 -3.01 11.78 -25.53
N ASP A 207 -4.19 11.57 -26.13
CA ASP A 207 -4.69 12.40 -27.23
C ASP A 207 -5.33 13.72 -26.76
N ASN A 208 -5.54 13.87 -25.45
CA ASN A 208 -6.11 15.09 -24.87
C ASN A 208 -5.03 16.14 -24.55
N THR A 209 -5.46 17.35 -24.18
CA THR A 209 -4.56 18.43 -23.74
C THR A 209 -3.64 17.97 -22.60
N MET A 210 -2.34 18.25 -22.75
CA MET A 210 -1.36 18.07 -21.70
C MET A 210 -1.43 19.24 -20.72
N LEU A 211 -1.68 18.92 -19.46
CA LEU A 211 -1.79 19.85 -18.34
C LEU A 211 -0.50 19.84 -17.50
N THR A 212 -0.27 20.95 -16.81
CA THR A 212 0.78 21.08 -15.80
C THR A 212 0.20 20.70 -14.45
N ARG A 213 0.64 19.57 -13.89
CA ARG A 213 0.29 19.10 -12.55
C ARG A 213 1.29 19.63 -11.54
N ILE A 214 0.82 20.34 -10.53
CA ILE A 214 1.66 20.80 -9.41
C ILE A 214 1.29 19.98 -8.18
N TYR A 215 2.29 19.29 -7.59
CA TYR A 215 2.15 18.55 -6.35
C TYR A 215 2.49 19.41 -5.15
N GLY A 216 1.71 19.27 -4.08
CA GLY A 216 1.93 19.92 -2.80
C GLY A 216 1.52 19.05 -1.63
N THR A 217 1.85 19.50 -0.43
CA THR A 217 1.39 18.89 0.82
C THR A 217 1.02 19.97 1.83
N ALA A 218 0.20 19.60 2.81
CA ALA A 218 -0.27 20.52 3.84
C ALA A 218 -0.35 19.81 5.19
N PHE A 219 0.00 20.53 6.25
CA PHE A 219 -0.02 20.08 7.63
C PHE A 219 -0.54 21.19 8.56
N PRO A 220 -1.14 20.84 9.71
CA PRO A 220 -1.67 21.82 10.67
C PRO A 220 -0.63 22.79 11.21
N THR A 221 0.65 22.41 11.22
CA THR A 221 1.74 23.21 11.76
C THR A 221 2.96 23.23 10.84
N LYS A 222 3.73 24.33 10.88
CA LYS A 222 5.03 24.44 10.19
C LYS A 222 6.02 23.37 10.62
N LYS A 223 5.99 22.98 11.90
CA LYS A 223 6.86 21.93 12.44
C LYS A 223 6.56 20.59 11.77
N ALA A 224 5.28 20.19 11.69
CA ALA A 224 4.88 18.95 11.04
C ALA A 224 5.23 18.92 9.54
N LEU A 225 5.05 20.05 8.84
CA LEU A 225 5.49 20.18 7.45
C LEU A 225 7.01 20.01 7.31
N GLN A 226 7.79 20.67 8.16
CA GLN A 226 9.26 20.57 8.14
C GLN A 226 9.73 19.14 8.41
N GLU A 227 9.16 18.46 9.40
CA GLU A 227 9.45 17.05 9.71
C GLU A 227 9.09 16.12 8.53
N TYR A 228 8.02 16.42 7.80
CA TYR A 228 7.68 15.68 6.57
C TYR A 228 8.70 15.91 5.46
N LEU A 229 9.07 17.17 5.19
CA LEU A 229 10.03 17.51 4.13
C LEU A 229 11.44 16.95 4.43
N GLU A 230 11.88 16.99 5.69
CA GLU A 230 13.14 16.37 6.12
C GLU A 230 13.12 14.86 5.92
N ARG A 231 12.02 14.18 6.25
CA ARG A 231 11.84 12.74 5.97
C ARG A 231 11.91 12.44 4.47
N MET A 232 11.29 13.27 3.63
CA MET A 232 11.34 13.12 2.17
C MET A 232 12.74 13.33 1.59
N GLU A 233 13.54 14.27 2.11
CA GLU A 233 14.91 14.44 1.63
C GLU A 233 15.81 13.30 2.12
N MET A 234 15.67 12.86 3.38
CA MET A 234 16.36 11.68 3.88
C MET A 234 16.03 10.43 3.06
N ALA A 235 14.76 10.26 2.68
CA ALA A 235 14.30 9.20 1.80
C ALA A 235 15.01 9.20 0.45
N ARG A 236 15.06 10.37 -0.19
CA ARG A 236 15.72 10.56 -1.49
C ARG A 236 17.22 10.28 -1.41
N GLN A 237 17.86 10.59 -0.28
CA GLN A 237 19.28 10.28 -0.06
C GLN A 237 19.54 8.79 0.17
N ARG A 238 18.58 8.06 0.72
CA ARG A 238 18.69 6.64 1.06
C ARG A 238 18.07 5.70 0.02
N ASP A 239 17.62 6.25 -1.11
CA ASP A 239 17.11 5.47 -2.23
C ASP A 239 18.18 4.49 -2.73
N HIS A 240 17.87 3.19 -2.69
CA HIS A 240 18.81 2.13 -3.08
C HIS A 240 19.21 2.20 -4.54
N ARG A 241 18.40 2.82 -5.42
CA ARG A 241 18.75 3.01 -6.85
C ARG A 241 19.83 4.07 -6.99
N LYS A 242 19.73 5.15 -6.20
CA LYS A 242 20.76 6.19 -6.14
C LYS A 242 22.04 5.62 -5.54
N LEU A 243 21.95 5.03 -4.34
CA LEU A 243 23.10 4.45 -3.65
C LEU A 243 23.73 3.30 -4.44
N GLY A 244 22.92 2.42 -5.04
CA GLY A 244 23.38 1.31 -5.86
C GLY A 244 24.24 1.77 -7.03
N ARG A 245 23.85 2.88 -7.69
CA ARG A 245 24.65 3.50 -8.74
C ARG A 245 25.91 4.19 -8.20
N GLU A 246 25.78 5.01 -7.16
CA GLU A 246 26.90 5.78 -6.59
C GLU A 246 28.00 4.87 -6.00
N LEU A 247 27.60 3.75 -5.40
CA LEU A 247 28.52 2.79 -4.80
C LEU A 247 29.02 1.73 -5.81
N GLY A 248 28.37 1.61 -6.97
CA GLY A 248 28.66 0.58 -7.98
C GLY A 248 28.29 -0.82 -7.50
N LEU A 249 27.09 -0.98 -6.97
CA LEU A 249 26.55 -2.25 -6.47
C LEU A 249 25.82 -3.04 -7.54
N PHE A 250 24.99 -2.36 -8.34
CA PHE A 250 24.21 -2.96 -9.42
C PHE A 250 23.86 -1.93 -10.49
N SER A 251 23.42 -2.41 -11.65
CA SER A 251 22.85 -1.61 -12.72
C SER A 251 21.62 -2.27 -13.34
N PHE A 252 20.86 -1.48 -14.08
CA PHE A 252 19.80 -1.94 -14.97
C PHE A 252 20.13 -1.49 -16.39
N HIS A 253 19.77 -2.31 -17.36
CA HIS A 253 20.07 -2.11 -18.78
C HIS A 253 18.81 -2.38 -19.61
N ASP A 254 18.70 -1.73 -20.77
CA ASP A 254 17.53 -1.86 -21.65
C ASP A 254 17.39 -3.27 -22.21
N GLU A 255 18.49 -4.02 -22.30
CA GLU A 255 18.52 -5.43 -22.69
C GLU A 255 17.94 -6.37 -21.62
N GLY A 256 17.79 -5.90 -20.38
CA GLY A 256 17.28 -6.67 -19.24
C GLY A 256 16.34 -5.85 -18.36
N PRO A 257 15.17 -5.41 -18.89
CA PRO A 257 14.25 -4.57 -18.12
C PRO A 257 13.65 -5.37 -16.97
N GLY A 258 13.95 -4.96 -15.73
CA GLY A 258 13.56 -5.65 -14.51
C GLY A 258 14.50 -6.78 -14.08
N PHE A 259 15.64 -6.95 -14.76
CA PHE A 259 16.66 -7.94 -14.45
C PHE A 259 17.91 -7.22 -13.92
N PRO A 260 18.19 -7.25 -12.60
CA PRO A 260 19.32 -6.51 -12.03
C PRO A 260 20.66 -7.14 -12.40
N PHE A 261 21.63 -6.30 -12.76
CA PHE A 261 23.01 -6.71 -13.01
C PHE A 261 23.86 -6.38 -11.78
N PHE A 262 24.17 -7.38 -10.96
CA PHE A 262 24.99 -7.17 -9.77
C PHE A 262 26.48 -7.05 -10.12
N HIS A 263 27.11 -6.00 -9.60
CA HIS A 263 28.53 -5.73 -9.80
C HIS A 263 29.36 -6.41 -8.71
N ALA A 264 30.68 -6.40 -8.85
CA ALA A 264 31.59 -7.05 -7.89
C ALA A 264 31.37 -6.60 -6.42
N LYS A 265 31.07 -5.31 -6.19
CA LYS A 265 30.78 -4.81 -4.83
C LYS A 265 29.41 -5.26 -4.33
N GLY A 266 28.39 -5.27 -5.19
CA GLY A 266 27.06 -5.81 -4.84
C GLY A 266 27.12 -7.29 -4.50
N MET A 267 27.88 -8.07 -5.27
CA MET A 267 28.10 -9.50 -4.99
C MET A 267 28.82 -9.75 -3.67
N ARG A 268 29.68 -8.85 -3.18
CA ARG A 268 30.26 -8.98 -1.83
C ARG A 268 29.19 -8.89 -0.74
N VAL A 269 28.22 -7.99 -0.91
CA VAL A 269 27.09 -7.85 0.02
C VAL A 269 26.21 -9.10 -0.04
N ILE A 270 25.82 -9.54 -1.25
CA ILE A 270 25.01 -10.75 -1.43
C ILE A 270 25.71 -11.97 -0.81
N ASN A 271 26.99 -12.19 -1.09
CA ASN A 271 27.71 -13.35 -0.58
C ASN A 271 27.77 -13.35 0.96
N ALA A 272 27.95 -12.19 1.60
CA ALA A 272 27.91 -12.08 3.05
C ALA A 272 26.51 -12.42 3.62
N LEU A 273 25.43 -11.98 2.96
CA LEU A 273 24.06 -12.33 3.34
C LEU A 273 23.79 -13.84 3.17
N LEU A 274 24.26 -14.44 2.08
CA LEU A 274 24.09 -15.87 1.84
C LEU A 274 24.91 -16.73 2.81
N GLU A 275 26.12 -16.29 3.17
CA GLU A 275 26.94 -16.97 4.19
C GLU A 275 26.27 -16.92 5.57
N TYR A 276 25.74 -15.76 5.96
CA TYR A 276 24.97 -15.63 7.20
C TYR A 276 23.73 -16.51 7.19
N TRP A 277 22.97 -16.49 6.10
CA TRP A 277 21.78 -17.32 5.92
C TRP A 277 22.11 -18.79 6.10
N ARG A 278 23.11 -19.32 5.39
CA ARG A 278 23.52 -20.73 5.49
C ARG A 278 23.87 -21.12 6.91
N ARG A 279 24.61 -20.26 7.62
CA ARG A 279 25.00 -20.52 9.01
C ARG A 279 23.78 -20.66 9.93
N GLU A 280 22.84 -19.73 9.87
CA GLU A 280 21.63 -19.77 10.72
C GLU A 280 20.72 -20.95 10.34
N HIS A 281 20.65 -21.29 9.06
CA HIS A 281 19.82 -22.37 8.54
C HIS A 281 20.36 -23.76 8.91
N ILE A 282 21.67 -23.96 8.79
CA ILE A 282 22.33 -25.19 9.27
C ILE A 282 22.12 -25.33 10.79
N ALA A 283 22.25 -24.25 11.55
CA ALA A 283 22.01 -24.28 13.00
C ALA A 283 20.55 -24.59 13.36
N ALA A 284 19.60 -24.23 12.49
CA ALA A 284 18.18 -24.55 12.63
C ALA A 284 17.79 -25.91 12.00
N GLY A 285 18.77 -26.71 11.53
CA GLY A 285 18.55 -28.05 11.00
C GLY A 285 17.91 -28.10 9.61
N TYR A 286 18.16 -27.08 8.78
CA TYR A 286 17.76 -27.08 7.36
C TYR A 286 18.83 -27.71 6.48
N GLU A 287 18.39 -28.45 5.47
CA GLU A 287 19.22 -29.04 4.43
C GLU A 287 19.06 -28.24 3.12
N GLU A 288 20.17 -27.74 2.57
CA GLU A 288 20.18 -26.93 1.33
C GLU A 288 20.14 -27.83 0.09
N ILE A 289 19.13 -27.63 -0.76
CA ILE A 289 18.97 -28.30 -2.07
C ILE A 289 19.03 -27.29 -3.22
N ARG A 290 18.99 -27.78 -4.46
CA ARG A 290 18.85 -26.95 -5.67
C ARG A 290 18.02 -27.64 -6.72
N THR A 291 17.01 -26.95 -7.25
CA THR A 291 16.11 -27.48 -8.28
C THR A 291 16.33 -26.78 -9.63
N PRO A 292 15.99 -27.41 -10.77
CA PRO A 292 16.10 -26.78 -12.09
C PRO A 292 15.28 -25.49 -12.23
N ILE A 293 15.76 -24.56 -13.06
CA ILE A 293 15.07 -23.30 -13.35
C ILE A 293 13.91 -23.50 -14.35
N ILE A 294 14.06 -24.43 -15.29
CA ILE A 294 13.07 -24.69 -16.34
C ILE A 294 12.48 -26.07 -16.08
N LEU A 295 11.16 -26.14 -15.92
CA LEU A 295 10.41 -27.36 -15.62
C LEU A 295 9.22 -27.51 -16.56
N GLU A 296 8.91 -28.76 -16.86
CA GLU A 296 7.88 -29.15 -17.83
C GLU A 296 6.49 -28.67 -17.37
N ARG A 297 5.63 -28.30 -18.34
CA ARG A 297 4.34 -27.68 -18.10
C ARG A 297 3.44 -28.47 -17.14
N THR A 298 3.40 -29.80 -17.27
CA THR A 298 2.50 -30.65 -16.49
C THR A 298 2.70 -30.51 -14.98
N LEU A 299 3.92 -30.22 -14.51
CA LEU A 299 4.19 -30.00 -13.09
C LEU A 299 3.42 -28.78 -12.54
N TRP A 300 3.32 -27.71 -13.34
CA TRP A 300 2.61 -26.48 -12.97
C TRP A 300 1.10 -26.67 -12.98
N GLU A 301 0.59 -27.50 -13.89
CA GLU A 301 -0.83 -27.88 -13.95
C GLU A 301 -1.19 -28.75 -12.74
N GLN A 302 -0.40 -29.77 -12.44
CA GLN A 302 -0.61 -30.66 -11.29
C GLN A 302 -0.55 -29.89 -9.98
N SER A 303 0.45 -29.02 -9.79
CA SER A 303 0.58 -28.21 -8.58
C SER A 303 -0.48 -27.10 -8.45
N GLY A 304 -1.24 -26.81 -9.51
CA GLY A 304 -2.28 -25.76 -9.52
C GLY A 304 -1.76 -24.35 -9.79
N HIS A 305 -0.46 -24.17 -9.99
CA HIS A 305 0.14 -22.89 -10.34
C HIS A 305 -0.23 -22.43 -11.74
N TRP A 306 -0.51 -23.35 -12.65
CA TRP A 306 -0.95 -22.99 -13.99
C TRP A 306 -2.28 -22.21 -13.97
N ASP A 307 -3.25 -22.65 -13.17
CA ASP A 307 -4.58 -22.03 -13.13
C ASP A 307 -4.60 -20.70 -12.35
N ASN A 308 -3.59 -20.45 -11.54
CA ASN A 308 -3.54 -19.34 -10.60
C ASN A 308 -2.43 -18.32 -10.88
N TYR A 309 -1.36 -18.71 -11.59
CA TYR A 309 -0.13 -17.92 -11.69
C TYR A 309 0.44 -17.81 -13.12
N LYS A 310 -0.19 -18.46 -14.10
CA LYS A 310 0.30 -18.50 -15.49
C LYS A 310 0.56 -17.13 -16.11
N ASP A 311 -0.28 -16.13 -15.82
CA ASP A 311 -0.11 -14.77 -16.36
C ASP A 311 1.17 -14.08 -15.85
N ASN A 312 1.74 -14.59 -14.75
CA ASN A 312 2.98 -14.11 -14.14
C ASN A 312 4.18 -15.04 -14.40
N MET A 313 4.08 -15.97 -15.36
CA MET A 313 5.15 -16.93 -15.68
C MET A 313 5.78 -16.65 -17.05
N TYR A 314 7.02 -17.10 -17.23
CA TYR A 314 7.68 -17.14 -18.55
C TYR A 314 7.63 -18.55 -19.11
N PHE A 315 7.40 -18.67 -20.42
CA PHE A 315 7.29 -19.95 -21.10
C PHE A 315 8.35 -20.10 -22.17
N THR A 316 8.74 -21.34 -22.43
CA THR A 316 9.61 -21.72 -23.52
C THR A 316 9.21 -23.09 -24.06
N LYS A 317 9.75 -23.48 -25.20
CA LYS A 317 9.45 -24.74 -25.86
C LYS A 317 10.75 -25.48 -26.18
N ILE A 318 10.84 -26.73 -25.74
CA ILE A 318 12.02 -27.60 -25.92
C ILE A 318 11.53 -28.90 -26.53
N ASP A 319 12.07 -29.29 -27.69
CA ASP A 319 11.72 -30.54 -28.39
C ASP A 319 10.20 -30.76 -28.53
N ASP A 320 9.51 -29.69 -28.92
CA ASP A 320 8.05 -29.63 -29.06
C ASP A 320 7.20 -29.73 -27.77
N VAL A 321 7.83 -29.77 -26.60
CA VAL A 321 7.17 -29.79 -25.30
C VAL A 321 7.18 -28.40 -24.66
N ASP A 322 6.07 -28.03 -24.02
CA ASP A 322 5.93 -26.76 -23.29
C ASP A 322 6.66 -26.84 -21.93
N PHE A 323 7.47 -25.82 -21.66
CA PHE A 323 8.14 -25.63 -20.38
C PHE A 323 7.85 -24.24 -19.83
N ALA A 324 8.01 -24.09 -18.52
CA ALA A 324 8.00 -22.79 -17.88
C ALA A 324 9.28 -22.56 -17.06
N VAL A 325 9.70 -21.30 -17.02
CA VAL A 325 10.71 -20.83 -16.06
C VAL A 325 10.03 -20.72 -14.70
N LYS A 326 10.62 -21.32 -13.67
CA LYS A 326 9.98 -21.42 -12.36
C LYS A 326 9.65 -20.04 -11.76
N PRO A 327 8.38 -19.77 -11.39
CA PRO A 327 8.01 -18.57 -10.64
C PRO A 327 8.18 -18.72 -9.12
N MET A 328 8.42 -19.96 -8.66
CA MET A 328 8.58 -20.38 -7.27
C MET A 328 9.24 -21.76 -7.21
N ASN A 329 9.77 -22.15 -6.04
CA ASN A 329 10.57 -23.37 -5.91
C ASN A 329 9.76 -24.60 -5.49
N CYS A 330 8.58 -24.41 -4.88
CA CYS A 330 7.81 -25.46 -4.23
C CYS A 330 7.65 -26.72 -5.09
N PRO A 331 7.15 -26.64 -6.35
CA PRO A 331 6.94 -27.84 -7.16
C PRO A 331 8.24 -28.62 -7.41
N GLY A 332 9.36 -27.93 -7.62
CA GLY A 332 10.68 -28.58 -7.74
C GLY A 332 11.11 -29.28 -6.45
N GLY A 333 10.90 -28.63 -5.30
CA GLY A 333 11.22 -29.19 -3.98
C GLY A 333 10.42 -30.48 -3.68
N THR A 334 9.16 -30.54 -4.10
CA THR A 334 8.34 -31.75 -3.93
C THR A 334 8.83 -32.94 -4.77
N LEU A 335 9.48 -32.69 -5.92
CA LEU A 335 10.12 -33.76 -6.71
C LEU A 335 11.35 -34.32 -5.99
N VAL A 336 12.10 -33.48 -5.27
CA VAL A 336 13.20 -33.94 -4.41
C VAL A 336 12.67 -34.79 -3.27
N TYR A 337 11.59 -34.34 -2.59
CA TYR A 337 10.90 -35.16 -1.59
C TYR A 337 10.51 -36.53 -2.17
N LYS A 338 9.90 -36.58 -3.35
CA LYS A 338 9.48 -37.83 -4.00
C LYS A 338 10.60 -38.77 -4.43
N SER A 339 11.86 -38.33 -4.42
CA SER A 339 12.97 -39.16 -4.87
C SER A 339 13.26 -40.34 -3.94
N GLU A 340 12.76 -40.28 -2.70
CA GLU A 340 12.97 -41.30 -1.67
C GLU A 340 11.66 -41.64 -0.94
N GLN A 341 11.63 -42.79 -0.26
CA GLN A 341 10.53 -43.16 0.63
C GLN A 341 10.79 -42.60 2.03
N HIS A 342 9.77 -42.01 2.64
CA HIS A 342 9.87 -41.38 3.97
C HIS A 342 9.07 -42.15 5.02
N SER A 343 9.62 -42.25 6.22
CA SER A 343 8.96 -42.71 7.43
C SER A 343 8.54 -41.51 8.28
N TYR A 344 7.51 -41.67 9.10
CA TYR A 344 7.13 -40.66 10.12
C TYR A 344 8.30 -40.23 11.02
N ARG A 345 9.33 -41.09 11.16
CA ARG A 345 10.56 -40.83 11.95
C ARG A 345 11.52 -39.85 11.30
N ASP A 346 11.40 -39.62 10.00
CA ASP A 346 12.26 -38.70 9.26
C ASP A 346 11.80 -37.25 9.47
N PHE A 347 10.59 -37.04 10.00
CA PHE A 347 10.03 -35.71 10.26
C PHE A 347 10.40 -35.13 11.63
N PRO A 348 10.61 -33.80 11.71
CA PRO A 348 10.40 -32.81 10.65
C PRO A 348 11.57 -32.74 9.65
N MET A 349 11.26 -32.71 8.35
CA MET A 349 12.24 -32.52 7.27
C MET A 349 12.22 -31.06 6.82
N ARG A 350 13.32 -30.35 7.01
CA ARG A 350 13.43 -28.92 6.68
C ARG A 350 14.30 -28.72 5.45
N ILE A 351 13.69 -28.51 4.29
CA ILE A 351 14.39 -28.45 3.00
C ILE A 351 14.44 -27.01 2.52
N ALA A 352 15.64 -26.44 2.36
CA ALA A 352 15.83 -25.04 1.95
C ALA A 352 16.45 -24.94 0.56
N GLU A 353 16.09 -23.91 -0.21
CA GLU A 353 16.69 -23.59 -1.50
C GLU A 353 16.86 -22.07 -1.61
N LEU A 354 18.09 -21.62 -1.88
CA LEU A 354 18.34 -20.26 -2.40
C LEU A 354 17.90 -20.19 -3.87
N GLY A 355 16.59 -20.22 -4.07
CA GLY A 355 15.95 -20.50 -5.35
C GLY A 355 15.85 -19.26 -6.23
N GLN A 356 16.57 -19.28 -7.35
CA GLN A 356 16.45 -18.25 -8.37
C GLN A 356 15.16 -18.46 -9.18
N VAL A 357 14.26 -17.50 -9.10
CA VAL A 357 12.93 -17.56 -9.72
C VAL A 357 12.69 -16.38 -10.65
N HIS A 358 11.71 -16.53 -11.54
CA HIS A 358 11.36 -15.52 -12.52
C HIS A 358 9.86 -15.25 -12.53
N ARG A 359 9.47 -13.98 -12.43
CA ARG A 359 8.07 -13.55 -12.49
C ARG A 359 7.86 -12.50 -13.57
N HIS A 360 6.78 -12.64 -14.32
CA HIS A 360 6.40 -11.71 -15.39
C HIS A 360 5.69 -10.49 -14.81
N GLU A 361 6.46 -9.65 -14.11
CA GLU A 361 5.99 -8.36 -13.60
C GLU A 361 5.78 -7.35 -14.74
N MET A 362 4.69 -6.59 -14.69
CA MET A 362 4.43 -5.54 -15.67
C MET A 362 5.53 -4.47 -15.63
N SER A 363 5.94 -3.95 -16.79
CA SER A 363 7.04 -2.97 -16.85
C SER A 363 6.77 -1.71 -16.01
N GLY A 364 5.52 -1.27 -15.96
CA GLY A 364 5.10 -0.08 -15.20
C GLY A 364 5.19 -0.22 -13.67
N VAL A 365 5.34 -1.44 -13.13
CA VAL A 365 5.43 -1.66 -11.68
C VAL A 365 6.85 -1.99 -11.21
N LEU A 366 7.81 -2.13 -12.12
CA LEU A 366 9.21 -2.40 -11.76
C LEU A 366 9.81 -1.24 -10.97
N HIS A 367 10.54 -1.55 -9.90
CA HIS A 367 11.08 -0.52 -9.01
C HIS A 367 12.41 -0.90 -8.35
N GLY A 368 13.52 -0.54 -9.01
CA GLY A 368 14.86 -0.86 -8.52
C GLY A 368 14.98 -2.36 -8.18
N LEU A 369 15.58 -2.68 -7.03
CA LEU A 369 15.60 -4.04 -6.47
C LEU A 369 14.34 -4.47 -5.70
N PHE A 370 13.38 -3.58 -5.41
CA PHE A 370 12.18 -3.95 -4.65
C PHE A 370 11.16 -4.71 -5.48
N ARG A 371 11.11 -4.46 -6.80
CA ARG A 371 10.23 -5.19 -7.71
C ARG A 371 10.95 -5.48 -9.02
N VAL A 372 11.36 -6.73 -9.17
CA VAL A 372 12.19 -7.24 -10.27
C VAL A 372 11.56 -8.51 -10.85
N ARG A 373 12.04 -8.90 -12.03
CA ARG A 373 11.57 -10.09 -12.76
C ARG A 373 12.42 -11.33 -12.49
N CYS A 374 13.63 -11.15 -11.93
CA CYS A 374 14.53 -12.20 -11.52
C CYS A 374 15.08 -11.89 -10.14
N PHE A 375 14.92 -12.83 -9.22
CA PHE A 375 15.35 -12.70 -7.84
C PHE A 375 15.60 -14.08 -7.25
N THR A 376 16.35 -14.12 -6.15
CA THR A 376 16.59 -15.33 -5.37
C THR A 376 15.77 -15.24 -4.11
N GLN A 377 14.83 -16.15 -3.94
CA GLN A 377 14.12 -16.31 -2.67
C GLN A 377 14.93 -17.22 -1.76
N ASP A 378 14.93 -16.91 -0.48
CA ASP A 378 15.58 -17.71 0.54
C ASP A 378 14.61 -18.77 1.10
N ASP A 379 14.05 -19.49 0.14
CA ASP A 379 12.87 -20.32 0.25
C ASP A 379 13.15 -21.60 1.01
N ALA A 380 12.16 -22.10 1.74
CA ALA A 380 12.23 -23.40 2.37
C ALA A 380 10.84 -24.03 2.49
N HIS A 381 10.85 -25.35 2.38
CA HIS A 381 9.70 -26.23 2.48
C HIS A 381 9.95 -27.22 3.62
N ILE A 382 9.14 -27.12 4.66
CA ILE A 382 9.21 -28.04 5.80
C ILE A 382 8.10 -29.07 5.63
N PHE A 383 8.47 -30.35 5.63
CA PHE A 383 7.53 -31.46 5.67
C PHE A 383 7.47 -31.97 7.11
N CYS A 384 6.28 -31.96 7.70
CA CYS A 384 6.09 -32.38 9.09
C CYS A 384 4.79 -33.15 9.28
N LEU A 385 4.68 -33.81 10.42
CA LEU A 385 3.43 -34.43 10.87
C LEU A 385 2.42 -33.33 11.27
N PRO A 386 1.09 -33.58 11.19
CA PRO A 386 0.08 -32.61 11.60
C PRO A 386 0.27 -32.09 13.04
N GLU A 387 0.68 -32.95 13.96
CA GLU A 387 0.97 -32.62 15.36
C GLU A 387 2.24 -31.79 15.56
N GLN A 388 3.14 -31.73 14.57
CA GLN A 388 4.38 -30.96 14.62
C GLN A 388 4.23 -29.54 14.08
N VAL A 389 3.11 -29.20 13.42
CA VAL A 389 2.92 -27.92 12.72
C VAL A 389 3.16 -26.72 13.64
N GLU A 390 2.57 -26.72 14.84
CA GLU A 390 2.69 -25.60 15.76
C GLU A 390 4.15 -25.37 16.22
N GLU A 391 4.88 -26.46 16.50
CA GLU A 391 6.29 -26.39 16.90
C GLU A 391 7.18 -25.87 15.77
N GLU A 392 6.95 -26.32 14.54
CA GLU A 392 7.70 -25.86 13.37
C GLU A 392 7.43 -24.38 13.04
N VAL A 393 6.18 -23.93 13.16
CA VAL A 393 5.81 -22.52 12.95
C VAL A 393 6.49 -21.64 14.01
N VAL A 394 6.49 -22.04 15.29
CA VAL A 394 7.22 -21.31 16.35
C VAL A 394 8.72 -21.26 16.05
N GLY A 395 9.33 -22.38 15.62
CA GLY A 395 10.74 -22.42 15.22
C GLY A 395 11.06 -21.48 14.06
N VAL A 396 10.17 -21.36 13.08
CA VAL A 396 10.31 -20.41 11.95
C VAL A 396 10.21 -18.96 12.44
N ILE A 397 9.24 -18.63 13.29
CA ILE A 397 9.09 -17.30 13.90
C ILE A 397 10.37 -16.91 14.64
N GLU A 398 10.91 -17.80 15.47
CA GLU A 398 12.15 -17.54 16.23
C GLU A 398 13.36 -17.31 15.32
N LEU A 399 13.48 -18.07 14.22
CA LEU A 399 14.54 -17.89 13.23
C LEU A 399 14.43 -16.51 12.56
N ILE A 400 13.22 -16.12 12.13
CA ILE A 400 12.96 -14.82 11.49
C ILE A 400 13.32 -13.67 12.43
N LEU A 401 12.76 -13.66 13.64
CA LEU A 401 13.00 -12.59 14.61
C LEU A 401 14.48 -12.46 14.99
N ARG A 402 15.20 -13.58 15.08
CA ARG A 402 16.64 -13.59 15.33
C ARG A 402 17.42 -12.98 14.18
N MET A 403 17.14 -13.39 12.95
CA MET A 403 17.83 -12.86 11.77
C MET A 403 17.54 -11.37 11.60
N TYR A 404 16.29 -10.92 11.76
CA TYR A 404 15.91 -9.51 11.71
C TYR A 404 16.59 -8.65 12.76
N ARG A 405 16.69 -9.13 14.01
CA ARG A 405 17.43 -8.44 15.06
C ARG A 405 18.90 -8.21 14.70
N THR A 406 19.54 -9.14 14.00
CA THR A 406 20.92 -8.96 13.51
C THR A 406 21.07 -7.78 12.54
N PHE A 407 20.02 -7.48 11.76
CA PHE A 407 19.97 -6.31 10.87
C PHE A 407 19.43 -5.04 11.55
N GLY A 408 19.13 -5.08 12.84
CA GLY A 408 18.58 -3.95 13.59
C GLY A 408 17.07 -3.72 13.38
N PHE A 409 16.35 -4.72 12.86
CA PHE A 409 14.88 -4.67 12.78
C PHE A 409 14.27 -5.21 14.09
N ASP A 410 14.22 -4.35 15.10
CA ASP A 410 13.66 -4.70 16.42
C ASP A 410 12.14 -4.64 16.46
N LYS A 411 11.52 -3.90 15.53
CA LYS A 411 10.07 -3.75 15.43
C LYS A 411 9.57 -4.51 14.20
N VAL A 412 8.88 -5.61 14.47
CA VAL A 412 8.27 -6.45 13.44
C VAL A 412 6.79 -6.51 13.74
N HIS A 413 5.98 -6.11 12.77
CA HIS A 413 4.53 -6.25 12.83
C HIS A 413 4.14 -7.58 12.18
N LEU A 414 3.28 -8.36 12.84
CA LEU A 414 2.83 -9.64 12.32
C LEU A 414 1.38 -9.53 11.86
N GLU A 415 1.09 -10.14 10.72
CA GLU A 415 -0.26 -10.28 10.19
C GLU A 415 -0.60 -11.76 10.00
N LEU A 416 -1.78 -12.18 10.48
CA LEU A 416 -2.38 -13.47 10.14
C LEU A 416 -3.32 -13.28 8.96
N SER A 417 -2.89 -13.69 7.78
CA SER A 417 -3.61 -13.54 6.53
C SER A 417 -4.49 -14.77 6.28
N THR A 418 -5.81 -14.56 6.27
CA THR A 418 -6.82 -15.63 6.24
C THR A 418 -7.37 -15.89 4.83
N ARG A 419 -8.23 -16.90 4.69
CA ARG A 419 -8.72 -17.42 3.41
C ARG A 419 -9.18 -16.35 2.39
N PRO A 420 -8.58 -16.32 1.18
CA PRO A 420 -9.05 -15.47 0.08
C PRO A 420 -10.30 -16.02 -0.62
N GLU A 421 -10.98 -15.20 -1.43
CA GLU A 421 -12.14 -15.64 -2.23
C GLU A 421 -11.78 -16.77 -3.22
N LYS A 422 -10.60 -16.69 -3.84
CA LYS A 422 -10.08 -17.72 -4.75
C LYS A 422 -9.09 -18.61 -4.01
N SER A 423 -9.55 -19.77 -3.54
CA SER A 423 -8.75 -20.72 -2.75
C SER A 423 -8.94 -22.17 -3.20
N ILE A 424 -8.01 -23.03 -2.79
CA ILE A 424 -8.04 -24.50 -2.95
C ILE A 424 -8.17 -25.13 -1.55
N GLY A 425 -8.79 -26.31 -1.46
CA GLY A 425 -9.00 -27.04 -0.19
C GLY A 425 -10.40 -26.86 0.39
N SER A 426 -10.75 -27.70 1.37
CA SER A 426 -12.07 -27.69 2.03
C SER A 426 -12.14 -26.62 3.14
N ASP A 427 -13.35 -26.26 3.56
CA ASP A 427 -13.58 -25.34 4.68
C ASP A 427 -12.94 -25.85 5.98
N GLU A 428 -12.95 -27.17 6.20
CA GLU A 428 -12.35 -27.82 7.37
C GLU A 428 -10.81 -27.70 7.37
N MET A 429 -10.18 -27.87 6.20
CA MET A 429 -8.72 -27.69 6.04
C MET A 429 -8.31 -26.26 6.37
N TRP A 430 -9.06 -25.27 5.86
CA TRP A 430 -8.80 -23.86 6.13
C TRP A 430 -8.99 -23.50 7.61
N ALA A 431 -10.06 -23.97 8.24
CA ALA A 431 -10.29 -23.73 9.66
C ALA A 431 -9.18 -24.33 10.54
N THR A 432 -8.69 -25.52 10.18
CA THR A 432 -7.58 -26.18 10.88
C THR A 432 -6.28 -25.41 10.67
N ALA A 433 -6.01 -24.97 9.43
CA ALA A 433 -4.81 -24.22 9.08
C ALA A 433 -4.74 -22.86 9.82
N GLU A 434 -5.84 -22.10 9.81
CA GLU A 434 -5.91 -20.79 10.46
C GLU A 434 -5.79 -20.92 11.99
N SER A 435 -6.44 -21.93 12.56
CA SER A 435 -6.35 -22.23 14.00
C SER A 435 -4.92 -22.62 14.41
N ALA A 436 -4.22 -23.41 13.59
CA ALA A 436 -2.84 -23.82 13.86
C ALA A 436 -1.87 -22.62 13.85
N LEU A 437 -2.00 -21.72 12.87
CA LEU A 437 -1.17 -20.51 12.81
C LEU A 437 -1.49 -19.53 13.95
N ALA A 438 -2.77 -19.33 14.27
CA ALA A 438 -3.19 -18.51 15.41
C ALA A 438 -2.65 -19.07 16.73
N GLY A 439 -2.78 -20.37 16.96
CA GLY A 439 -2.26 -21.04 18.16
C GLY A 439 -0.74 -20.92 18.29
N ALA A 440 0.01 -20.99 17.18
CA ALA A 440 1.45 -20.79 17.18
C ALA A 440 1.83 -19.34 17.55
N LEU A 441 1.10 -18.34 17.04
CA LEU A 441 1.30 -16.93 17.40
C LEU A 441 1.00 -16.67 18.88
N ASP A 442 -0.11 -17.21 19.38
CA ASP A 442 -0.52 -17.08 20.79
C ASP A 442 0.52 -17.71 21.72
N ARG A 443 1.04 -18.90 21.36
CA ARG A 443 2.09 -19.58 22.12
C ARG A 443 3.42 -18.85 22.10
N ALA A 444 3.75 -18.21 20.98
CA ALA A 444 4.93 -17.34 20.88
C ALA A 444 4.79 -16.04 21.69
N GLY A 445 3.58 -15.70 22.13
CA GLY A 445 3.30 -14.48 22.91
C GLY A 445 3.49 -13.21 22.09
N LEU A 446 3.21 -13.27 20.79
CA LEU A 446 3.38 -12.16 19.86
C LEU A 446 2.04 -11.51 19.53
N ASP A 447 2.01 -10.17 19.53
CA ASP A 447 0.86 -9.42 19.04
C ASP A 447 0.81 -9.51 17.50
N TYR A 448 -0.38 -9.73 16.95
CA TYR A 448 -0.62 -9.76 15.50
C TYR A 448 -1.96 -9.13 15.14
N ALA A 449 -2.04 -8.62 13.91
CA ALA A 449 -3.30 -8.20 13.30
C ALA A 449 -3.85 -9.33 12.42
N VAL A 450 -5.17 -9.45 12.31
CA VAL A 450 -5.80 -10.32 11.31
C VAL A 450 -5.93 -9.52 10.01
N ASN A 451 -5.51 -10.10 8.89
CA ASN A 451 -5.63 -9.53 7.55
C ASN A 451 -6.59 -10.40 6.70
N PRO A 452 -7.91 -10.11 6.72
CA PRO A 452 -8.90 -10.99 6.12
C PRO A 452 -8.77 -11.07 4.59
N GLY A 453 -8.67 -12.29 4.06
CA GLY A 453 -8.70 -12.53 2.62
C GLY A 453 -7.37 -12.35 1.88
N ASP A 454 -6.27 -12.12 2.59
CA ASP A 454 -4.94 -11.96 1.98
C ASP A 454 -4.09 -13.26 1.98
N GLY A 455 -4.65 -14.39 2.46
CA GLY A 455 -3.97 -15.69 2.44
C GLY A 455 -3.57 -16.15 1.03
N ALA A 456 -2.62 -17.07 0.94
CA ALA A 456 -2.27 -17.68 -0.34
C ALA A 456 -3.42 -18.57 -0.85
N PHE A 457 -3.49 -18.83 -2.15
CA PHE A 457 -4.57 -19.65 -2.70
C PHE A 457 -4.59 -21.09 -2.15
N TYR A 458 -3.47 -21.58 -1.61
CA TYR A 458 -3.33 -22.92 -1.04
C TYR A 458 -3.33 -22.97 0.50
N GLY A 459 -3.40 -21.82 1.20
CA GLY A 459 -3.49 -21.80 2.66
C GLY A 459 -3.19 -20.45 3.33
N PRO A 460 -3.42 -20.35 4.65
CA PRO A 460 -3.18 -19.12 5.41
C PRO A 460 -1.69 -18.90 5.64
N LYS A 461 -1.32 -17.68 6.00
CA LYS A 461 0.08 -17.29 6.23
C LYS A 461 0.24 -16.29 7.36
N ILE A 462 1.40 -16.35 8.00
CA ILE A 462 1.91 -15.33 8.91
C ILE A 462 2.86 -14.46 8.09
N ASP A 463 2.55 -13.18 7.99
CA ASP A 463 3.34 -12.19 7.27
C ASP A 463 4.11 -11.30 8.25
N PHE A 464 5.39 -11.08 7.97
CA PHE A 464 6.27 -10.31 8.83
C PHE A 464 6.64 -9.00 8.14
N HIS A 465 6.23 -7.92 8.79
CA HIS A 465 6.34 -6.58 8.27
C HIS A 465 7.43 -5.82 9.03
N ILE A 466 8.42 -5.30 8.30
CA ILE A 466 9.48 -4.45 8.83
C ILE A 466 9.26 -3.00 8.41
N GLU A 467 9.66 -2.07 9.27
CA GLU A 467 9.61 -0.64 9.00
C GLU A 467 10.97 -0.18 8.50
N ASP A 468 11.00 0.52 7.36
CA ASP A 468 12.22 1.17 6.89
C ASP A 468 12.47 2.49 7.64
N VAL A 469 13.64 3.09 7.41
CA VAL A 469 14.04 4.37 8.02
C VAL A 469 13.14 5.56 7.67
N MET A 470 12.16 5.38 6.78
CA MET A 470 11.18 6.39 6.40
C MET A 470 9.80 6.13 7.00
N GLY A 471 9.64 5.05 7.77
CA GLY A 471 8.36 4.65 8.32
C GLY A 471 7.45 3.90 7.35
N ARG A 472 8.00 3.40 6.23
CA ARG A 472 7.23 2.55 5.32
C ARG A 472 7.35 1.10 5.75
N THR A 473 6.23 0.41 5.69
CA THR A 473 6.13 -0.99 6.04
C THR A 473 6.37 -1.87 4.81
N TRP A 474 7.21 -2.89 4.97
CA TRP A 474 7.53 -3.88 3.94
C TRP A 474 7.25 -5.27 4.47
N GLN A 475 6.40 -6.03 3.77
CA GLN A 475 6.28 -7.47 3.99
C GLN A 475 7.54 -8.14 3.43
N CYS A 476 8.26 -8.88 4.28
CA CYS A 476 9.49 -9.55 3.91
C CYS A 476 9.32 -11.07 4.11
N ALA A 477 9.59 -11.56 5.31
CA ALA A 477 9.37 -12.95 5.68
C ALA A 477 7.89 -13.33 5.66
N THR A 478 7.64 -14.61 5.40
CA THR A 478 6.32 -15.21 5.50
C THR A 478 6.44 -16.68 5.88
N CYS A 479 5.48 -17.20 6.63
CA CYS A 479 5.35 -18.60 6.98
C CYS A 479 3.93 -19.05 6.63
N GLN A 480 3.79 -19.96 5.67
CA GLN A 480 2.53 -20.33 5.04
C GLN A 480 2.29 -21.81 5.20
N LEU A 481 1.07 -22.19 5.54
CA LEU A 481 0.68 -23.56 5.77
C LEU A 481 -0.07 -24.11 4.56
N ASP A 482 0.44 -25.15 3.93
CA ASP A 482 -0.12 -25.76 2.71
C ASP A 482 -0.50 -27.22 2.93
N PHE A 483 -1.81 -27.48 2.86
CA PHE A 483 -2.37 -28.83 2.86
C PHE A 483 -2.76 -29.31 1.45
N ALA A 484 -2.83 -28.41 0.47
CA ALA A 484 -3.31 -28.70 -0.87
C ALA A 484 -2.21 -29.30 -1.75
N MET A 485 -0.99 -28.77 -1.73
CA MET A 485 0.08 -29.25 -2.62
C MET A 485 0.54 -30.69 -2.30
N PRO A 486 0.67 -31.12 -1.02
CA PRO A 486 0.91 -32.52 -0.69
C PRO A 486 -0.12 -33.49 -1.27
N GLU A 487 -1.41 -33.10 -1.30
CA GLU A 487 -2.48 -33.89 -1.89
C GLU A 487 -2.40 -33.90 -3.42
N ARG A 488 -2.30 -32.72 -4.05
CA ARG A 488 -2.28 -32.57 -5.52
C ARG A 488 -1.08 -33.24 -6.17
N LEU A 489 0.05 -33.22 -5.48
CA LEU A 489 1.28 -33.84 -5.94
C LEU A 489 1.50 -35.20 -5.32
N ASP A 490 0.52 -35.84 -4.69
CA ASP A 490 0.65 -37.22 -4.21
C ASP A 490 1.91 -37.45 -3.34
N LEU A 491 2.17 -36.59 -2.36
CA LEU A 491 3.27 -36.74 -1.40
C LEU A 491 2.85 -37.67 -0.27
N GLU A 492 3.65 -38.70 0.02
CA GLU A 492 3.31 -39.71 1.03
C GLU A 492 4.47 -39.96 1.98
N TYR A 493 4.15 -40.45 3.18
CA TYR A 493 5.08 -41.09 4.10
C TYR A 493 4.45 -42.34 4.72
N VAL A 494 5.26 -43.21 5.31
CA VAL A 494 4.81 -44.40 6.04
C VAL A 494 4.65 -44.06 7.53
N GLY A 495 3.42 -44.16 8.03
CA GLY A 495 3.04 -43.87 9.42
C GLY A 495 3.40 -44.98 10.41
N GLU A 496 3.17 -44.74 11.70
CA GLU A 496 3.36 -45.74 12.77
C GLU A 496 2.50 -47.00 12.59
N ASP A 497 1.37 -46.84 11.91
CA ASP A 497 0.43 -47.90 11.55
C ASP A 497 0.83 -48.69 10.29
N ASN A 498 2.01 -48.39 9.71
CA ASN A 498 2.50 -48.89 8.42
C ASN A 498 1.58 -48.56 7.23
N GLN A 499 0.71 -47.57 7.35
CA GLN A 499 -0.10 -47.06 6.23
C GLN A 499 0.55 -45.83 5.60
N LYS A 500 0.08 -45.48 4.41
CA LYS A 500 0.51 -44.28 3.70
C LYS A 500 -0.31 -43.09 4.19
N HIS A 501 0.37 -42.03 4.58
CA HIS A 501 -0.21 -40.78 5.06
C HIS A 501 0.34 -39.58 4.28
N ARG A 502 -0.35 -38.44 4.36
CA ARG A 502 0.07 -37.19 3.71
C ARG A 502 0.82 -36.30 4.70
N PRO A 503 2.03 -35.82 4.38
CA PRO A 503 2.69 -34.84 5.23
C PRO A 503 2.00 -33.49 5.11
N VAL A 504 2.16 -32.66 6.13
CA VAL A 504 1.85 -31.23 6.05
C VAL A 504 3.08 -30.51 5.50
N MET A 505 2.87 -29.49 4.66
CA MET A 505 3.95 -28.67 4.12
C MET A 505 3.85 -27.23 4.61
N LEU A 506 4.95 -26.69 5.14
CA LEU A 506 5.10 -25.26 5.43
C LEU A 506 6.01 -24.64 4.37
N HIS A 507 5.57 -23.54 3.77
CA HIS A 507 6.41 -22.67 2.94
C HIS A 507 6.91 -21.53 3.79
N ARG A 508 8.19 -21.19 3.68
CA ARG A 508 8.68 -19.99 4.36
C ARG A 508 9.84 -19.33 3.63
N VAL A 509 9.96 -18.03 3.85
CA VAL A 509 11.13 -17.21 3.50
C VAL A 509 11.49 -16.38 4.73
N VAL A 510 12.77 -16.07 4.93
CA VAL A 510 13.25 -15.34 6.12
C VAL A 510 13.75 -13.95 5.77
N TYR A 511 14.50 -13.78 4.68
CA TYR A 511 14.87 -12.45 4.22
C TYR A 511 13.72 -11.71 3.56
N GLY A 512 12.90 -12.42 2.77
CA GLY A 512 11.82 -11.83 1.97
C GLY A 512 12.24 -11.51 0.54
#